data_AF-A0A6J4QVY9-F1
#
_entry.id   AF-A0A6J4QVY9-F1
#
_cell.length_a   1.000
_cell.length_b   1.000
_cell.length_c   1.000
_cell.angle_alpha   90.00
_cell.angle_beta   90.00
_cell.angle_gamma   90.00
#
_symmetry.space_group_name_H-M   'P 1'
#
loop_
_entity.id
_entity.type
_entity.pdbx_description
1 polymer ?
#
loop_
_entity_poly.entity_id
_entity_poly.type
_entity_poly.pdbx_seq_one_letter_code
_entity_poly.pdbx_strand_id
1 'polypeptide(L)'
;MLDRLLHLASVLKSPPLRRTLDYQRVEIKSLRSRTSYALKLRVDDQRVIGAERHLREGRVTTLPAELPTAADKPLTLLVGSCFYGPEDPGGMVGGAYRYMPEDQRPDVKILCGDQVYLDNPWRETTLKWYRANQKPGLFRAMLFEKYVANWTQVGGEDAGFQQLLAEGANYFCSDDHEFWNNAPNFGGVGLLNSLTSGQRKWWFEEASRLFRAFQSPSPLLRFEVPPLSVCIADTRINRDTKGLRFMRDEDLESLGRWIEGLEGPGILVVGQPVLVEGDGVAKSLLKKGLKNALLSYIDRDLPHYAQYKDLVGHIKSSDHSVVILTGDVHFGRVACGELKPGSETTFVEIISSPRHAVLGDKDEPLFGSYKNAPTNHFPITEDQEVLRRRNHFITVGFLLGKDGRVNMEVRAWPIPRPGEADWPGCDVVFEKVLS
;
A
#
# COMPACT_ATOMS: atom_id res chain seq x y z
N MET A 1 -6.88 36.10 8.89
CA MET A 1 -6.67 36.81 10.18
C MET A 1 -7.85 36.60 11.13
N LEU A 2 -9.10 36.68 10.64
CA LEU A 2 -10.33 36.37 11.39
C LEU A 2 -10.40 34.91 11.91
N ASP A 3 -10.00 33.92 11.12
CA ASP A 3 -9.93 32.50 11.56
C ASP A 3 -8.95 32.27 12.71
N ARG A 4 -7.82 32.99 12.75
CA ARG A 4 -6.86 32.90 13.86
C ARG A 4 -7.43 33.49 15.15
N LEU A 5 -8.18 34.59 15.06
CA LEU A 5 -8.84 35.24 16.19
C LEU A 5 -9.99 34.38 16.74
N LEU A 6 -10.81 33.77 15.87
CA LEU A 6 -11.87 32.85 16.27
C LEU A 6 -11.31 31.54 16.86
N HIS A 7 -10.20 31.04 16.33
CA HIS A 7 -9.50 29.89 16.88
C HIS A 7 -8.89 30.19 18.27
N LEU A 8 -8.30 31.37 18.47
CA LEU A 8 -7.79 31.79 19.78
C LEU A 8 -8.91 31.97 20.81
N ALA A 9 -10.06 32.52 20.41
CA ALA A 9 -11.21 32.71 21.29
C ALA A 9 -11.92 31.40 21.69
N SER A 10 -11.86 30.36 20.86
CA SER A 10 -12.45 29.05 21.16
C SER A 10 -11.55 28.15 22.00
N VAL A 11 -10.22 28.26 21.82
CA VAL A 11 -9.21 27.56 22.65
C VAL A 11 -9.36 27.92 24.13
N LEU A 12 -9.91 29.09 24.44
CA LEU A 12 -10.17 29.54 25.81
C LEU A 12 -11.38 28.88 26.49
N LYS A 13 -12.24 28.11 25.79
CA LYS A 13 -13.47 27.54 26.36
C LYS A 13 -13.42 26.05 26.69
N SER A 14 -12.44 25.30 26.19
CA SER A 14 -12.28 23.87 26.51
C SER A 14 -10.82 23.45 26.39
N PRO A 15 -10.29 22.62 27.32
CA PRO A 15 -8.94 22.10 27.17
C PRO A 15 -8.83 21.30 25.88
N PRO A 16 -7.68 21.36 25.18
CA PRO A 16 -7.48 20.61 23.94
C PRO A 16 -7.60 19.11 24.21
N LEU A 17 -8.26 18.39 23.30
CA LEU A 17 -8.26 16.93 23.34
C LEU A 17 -6.84 16.45 23.03
N ARG A 18 -6.28 15.66 23.94
CA ARG A 18 -4.94 15.08 23.81
C ARG A 18 -5.05 13.56 23.70
N ARG A 19 -4.23 13.02 22.80
CA ARG A 19 -3.93 11.59 22.65
C ARG A 19 -2.42 11.47 22.61
N THR A 20 -1.89 10.43 23.22
CA THR A 20 -0.45 10.15 23.24
C THR A 20 -0.24 8.79 22.61
N LEU A 21 0.81 8.69 21.81
CA LEU A 21 1.33 7.43 21.30
C LEU A 21 2.78 7.34 21.73
N ASP A 22 3.06 6.42 22.65
CA ASP A 22 4.41 6.01 22.97
C ASP A 22 4.73 4.79 22.11
N TYR A 23 5.78 4.89 21.29
CA TYR A 23 6.19 3.79 20.43
C TYR A 23 7.71 3.70 20.37
N GLN A 24 8.20 2.47 20.16
CA GLN A 24 9.62 2.18 19.99
C GLN A 24 9.80 1.26 18.78
N ARG A 25 10.87 1.49 18.02
CA ARG A 25 11.34 0.58 16.98
C ARG A 25 12.58 -0.13 17.51
N VAL A 26 12.52 -1.46 17.58
CA VAL A 26 13.61 -2.30 18.12
C VAL A 26 14.22 -3.09 16.96
N GLU A 27 15.53 -2.94 16.78
CA GLU A 27 16.29 -3.74 15.82
C GLU A 27 16.89 -4.95 16.53
N ILE A 28 16.52 -6.15 16.11
CA ILE A 28 17.05 -7.41 16.64
C ILE A 28 18.04 -7.97 15.61
N LYS A 29 19.31 -8.05 15.98
CA LYS A 29 20.42 -8.47 15.10
C LYS A 29 20.81 -9.93 15.33
N SER A 30 21.64 -10.44 14.40
CA SER A 30 22.29 -11.75 14.52
C SER A 30 21.31 -12.93 14.63
N LEU A 31 20.17 -12.83 13.93
CA LEU A 31 19.20 -13.91 13.80
C LEU A 31 19.64 -14.90 12.72
N ARG A 32 19.22 -16.16 12.86
CA ARG A 32 19.47 -17.20 11.85
C ARG A 32 18.48 -17.04 10.70
N SER A 33 18.94 -17.24 9.47
CA SER A 33 18.08 -17.21 8.28
C SER A 33 16.96 -18.25 8.36
N ARG A 34 15.82 -17.98 7.69
CA ARG A 34 14.66 -18.88 7.61
C ARG A 34 14.22 -19.48 8.97
N THR A 35 14.34 -18.71 10.05
CA THR A 35 14.00 -19.16 11.41
C THR A 35 12.82 -18.35 11.94
N SER A 36 11.82 -19.04 12.50
CA SER A 36 10.70 -18.40 13.20
C SER A 36 11.09 -18.01 14.62
N TYR A 37 10.74 -16.78 15.01
CA TYR A 37 10.92 -16.23 16.34
C TYR A 37 9.58 -15.74 16.89
N ALA A 38 9.31 -16.02 18.16
CA ALA A 38 8.19 -15.43 18.88
C ALA A 38 8.66 -14.15 19.58
N LEU A 39 7.94 -13.06 19.37
CA LEU A 39 8.17 -11.76 19.99
C LEU A 39 7.14 -11.55 21.09
N LYS A 40 7.57 -11.02 22.23
CA LYS A 40 6.68 -10.69 23.35
C LYS A 40 6.98 -9.29 23.87
N LEU A 41 5.96 -8.46 23.95
CA LEU A 41 6.06 -7.12 24.48
C LEU A 41 6.17 -7.16 26.02
N ARG A 42 7.13 -6.42 26.54
CA ARG A 42 7.28 -6.12 27.97
C ARG A 42 7.47 -4.62 28.14
N VAL A 43 6.87 -4.07 29.20
CA VAL A 43 7.02 -2.67 29.58
C VAL A 43 7.46 -2.67 31.04
N ASP A 44 8.60 -2.01 31.33
CA ASP A 44 9.22 -1.99 32.67
C ASP A 44 9.41 -3.39 33.27
N ASP A 45 9.87 -4.34 32.46
CA ASP A 45 10.00 -5.78 32.77
C ASP A 45 8.71 -6.50 33.16
N GLN A 46 7.57 -5.83 33.10
CA GLN A 46 6.26 -6.40 33.37
C GLN A 46 5.61 -6.91 32.09
N ARG A 47 4.89 -8.03 32.22
CA ARG A 47 3.97 -8.46 31.17
C ARG A 47 2.85 -7.44 31.05
N VAL A 48 2.52 -7.05 29.83
CA VAL A 48 1.36 -6.18 29.58
C VAL A 48 0.08 -6.97 29.94
N ILE A 49 -0.59 -6.57 31.02
CA ILE A 49 -1.85 -7.17 31.50
C ILE A 49 -3.03 -6.40 30.89
N GLY A 50 -4.10 -7.10 30.52
CA GLY A 50 -5.35 -6.50 30.02
C GLY A 50 -5.39 -6.20 28.52
N ALA A 51 -4.31 -6.49 27.78
CA ALA A 51 -4.29 -6.43 26.31
C ALA A 51 -4.53 -7.82 25.70
N GLU A 52 -5.16 -7.85 24.53
CA GLU A 52 -5.36 -9.06 23.75
C GLU A 52 -4.04 -9.73 23.36
N ARG A 53 -4.06 -11.04 23.07
CA ARG A 53 -2.84 -11.84 22.81
C ARG A 53 -1.99 -11.25 21.68
N HIS A 54 -2.61 -10.85 20.58
CA HIS A 54 -1.90 -10.31 19.41
C HIS A 54 -1.42 -8.87 19.59
N LEU A 55 -1.80 -8.19 20.68
CA LEU A 55 -1.25 -6.87 21.06
C LEU A 55 0.02 -7.01 21.89
N ARG A 56 0.27 -8.19 22.48
CA ARG A 56 1.40 -8.46 23.38
C ARG A 56 2.36 -9.52 22.84
N GLU A 57 1.95 -10.31 21.85
CA GLU A 57 2.79 -11.31 21.19
C GLU A 57 2.71 -11.16 19.67
N GLY A 58 3.80 -11.48 18.99
CA GLY A 58 3.87 -11.60 17.55
C GLY A 58 4.80 -12.73 17.14
N ARG A 59 4.78 -13.10 15.87
CA ARG A 59 5.69 -14.11 15.31
C ARG A 59 6.33 -13.52 14.07
N VAL A 60 7.64 -13.66 13.91
CA VAL A 60 8.34 -13.26 12.68
C VAL A 60 9.17 -14.44 12.18
N THR A 61 9.34 -14.55 10.87
CA THR A 61 10.29 -15.46 10.25
C THR A 61 11.30 -14.61 9.50
N THR A 62 12.58 -14.82 9.77
CA THR A 62 13.66 -14.15 9.02
C THR A 62 13.69 -14.65 7.59
N LEU A 63 14.14 -13.79 6.66
CA LEU A 63 14.34 -14.17 5.27
C LEU A 63 15.31 -15.35 5.13
N PRO A 64 15.19 -16.16 4.06
CA PRO A 64 16.25 -17.09 3.68
C PRO A 64 17.50 -16.31 3.25
N ALA A 65 18.68 -16.94 3.36
CA ALA A 65 19.94 -16.29 3.02
C ALA A 65 20.13 -16.11 1.51
N GLU A 66 19.50 -16.98 0.72
CA GLU A 66 19.48 -17.00 -0.73
C GLU A 66 18.12 -17.52 -1.21
N LEU A 67 17.83 -17.38 -2.49
CA LEU A 67 16.55 -17.79 -3.04
C LEU A 67 16.40 -19.32 -2.98
N PRO A 68 15.30 -19.86 -2.40
CA PRO A 68 15.13 -21.30 -2.26
C PRO A 68 15.00 -22.03 -3.60
N THR A 69 15.37 -23.31 -3.64
CA THR A 69 15.18 -24.16 -4.84
C THR A 69 13.85 -24.90 -4.80
N ALA A 70 13.48 -25.60 -5.87
CA ALA A 70 12.20 -26.35 -5.94
C ALA A 70 12.02 -27.45 -4.87
N ALA A 71 13.08 -27.83 -4.14
CA ALA A 71 12.99 -28.76 -3.00
C ALA A 71 12.52 -28.09 -1.70
N ASP A 72 12.54 -26.75 -1.66
CA ASP A 72 12.26 -25.92 -0.50
C ASP A 72 10.97 -25.11 -0.69
N LYS A 73 10.44 -24.59 0.42
CA LYS A 73 9.38 -23.58 0.37
C LYS A 73 9.88 -22.35 -0.41
N PRO A 74 9.11 -21.77 -1.36
CA PRO A 74 9.48 -20.52 -2.04
C PRO A 74 9.74 -19.36 -1.09
N LEU A 75 10.45 -18.33 -1.57
CA LEU A 75 10.32 -17.00 -0.95
C LEU A 75 8.95 -16.46 -1.36
N THR A 76 8.06 -16.20 -0.41
CA THR A 76 6.69 -15.76 -0.73
C THR A 76 6.43 -14.34 -0.21
N LEU A 77 6.08 -13.43 -1.12
CA LEU A 77 5.66 -12.07 -0.81
C LEU A 77 4.13 -11.97 -0.91
N LEU A 78 3.44 -11.53 0.13
CA LEU A 78 2.04 -11.11 0.02
C LEU A 78 1.98 -9.64 -0.36
N VAL A 79 1.11 -9.29 -1.30
CA VAL A 79 0.86 -7.93 -1.76
C VAL A 79 -0.60 -7.58 -1.49
N GLY A 80 -0.87 -6.36 -1.05
CA GLY A 80 -2.24 -5.85 -1.05
C GLY A 80 -2.37 -4.39 -0.65
N SER A 81 -3.43 -3.74 -1.12
CA SER A 81 -3.77 -2.35 -0.79
C SER A 81 -5.25 -2.21 -0.44
N CYS A 82 -5.68 -0.99 -0.16
CA CYS A 82 -7.10 -0.61 -0.10
C CYS A 82 -7.88 -1.48 0.90
N PHE A 83 -7.55 -1.31 2.17
CA PHE A 83 -8.20 -1.95 3.30
C PHE A 83 -8.97 -0.92 4.14
N TYR A 84 -10.29 -1.02 4.09
CA TYR A 84 -11.19 -0.19 4.89
C TYR A 84 -11.83 -1.02 6.00
N GLY A 85 -11.21 -1.00 7.19
CA GLY A 85 -11.61 -1.79 8.36
C GLY A 85 -13.09 -1.68 8.76
N PRO A 86 -13.76 -0.51 8.68
CA PRO A 86 -15.19 -0.40 8.97
C PRO A 86 -16.09 -1.31 8.11
N GLU A 87 -15.67 -1.68 6.90
CA GLU A 87 -16.42 -2.61 6.05
C GLU A 87 -16.02 -4.08 6.29
N ASP A 88 -14.96 -4.34 7.07
CA ASP A 88 -14.52 -5.69 7.47
C ASP A 88 -14.79 -5.98 8.97
N PRO A 89 -16.02 -5.84 9.48
CA PRO A 89 -16.29 -6.03 10.91
C PRO A 89 -16.06 -7.48 11.38
N GLY A 90 -16.11 -8.45 10.46
CA GLY A 90 -15.82 -9.87 10.72
C GLY A 90 -14.33 -10.22 10.62
N GLY A 91 -13.47 -9.28 10.23
CA GLY A 91 -12.03 -9.49 10.14
C GLY A 91 -11.63 -10.53 9.10
N MET A 92 -12.36 -10.59 8.00
CA MET A 92 -12.24 -11.56 6.90
C MET A 92 -10.87 -11.50 6.24
N VAL A 93 -10.23 -10.33 6.20
CA VAL A 93 -8.86 -10.20 5.67
C VAL A 93 -7.86 -10.99 6.52
N GLY A 94 -7.94 -10.82 7.85
CA GLY A 94 -7.09 -11.56 8.80
C GLY A 94 -7.42 -13.05 8.82
N GLY A 95 -8.71 -13.39 8.70
CA GLY A 95 -9.16 -14.76 8.54
C GLY A 95 -8.56 -15.40 7.29
N ALA A 96 -8.71 -14.79 6.13
CA ALA A 96 -8.21 -15.32 4.86
C ALA A 96 -6.70 -15.59 4.90
N TYR A 97 -5.94 -14.68 5.53
CA TYR A 97 -4.52 -14.90 5.79
C TYR A 97 -4.24 -16.11 6.69
N ARG A 98 -5.01 -16.25 7.79
CA ARG A 98 -4.83 -17.35 8.75
C ARG A 98 -5.11 -18.71 8.12
N TYR A 99 -6.11 -18.80 7.24
CA TYR A 99 -6.51 -20.02 6.54
C TYR A 99 -5.55 -20.42 5.41
N MET A 100 -4.54 -19.62 5.10
CA MET A 100 -3.49 -20.02 4.16
C MET A 100 -2.73 -21.27 4.66
N PRO A 101 -2.51 -22.27 3.78
CA PRO A 101 -1.60 -23.39 4.05
C PRO A 101 -0.22 -22.90 4.48
N GLU A 102 0.42 -23.61 5.43
CA GLU A 102 1.69 -23.19 6.02
C GLU A 102 2.83 -23.04 5.00
N ASP A 103 2.85 -23.91 3.99
CA ASP A 103 3.77 -23.89 2.85
C ASP A 103 3.53 -22.70 1.92
N GLN A 104 2.35 -22.09 1.94
CA GLN A 104 1.99 -20.92 1.13
C GLN A 104 1.97 -19.61 1.92
N ARG A 105 2.15 -19.65 3.24
CA ARG A 105 2.21 -18.44 4.07
C ARG A 105 3.37 -17.53 3.64
N PRO A 106 3.16 -16.22 3.53
CA PRO A 106 4.21 -15.30 3.10
C PRO A 106 5.31 -15.15 4.13
N ASP A 107 6.55 -15.04 3.67
CA ASP A 107 7.69 -14.59 4.47
C ASP A 107 7.59 -13.08 4.74
N VAL A 108 7.11 -12.32 3.75
CA VAL A 108 6.98 -10.86 3.79
C VAL A 108 5.60 -10.45 3.31
N LYS A 109 4.97 -9.48 4.00
CA LYS A 109 3.80 -8.77 3.50
C LYS A 109 4.20 -7.36 3.09
N ILE A 110 3.71 -6.93 1.95
CA ILE A 110 3.94 -5.62 1.35
C ILE A 110 2.58 -4.98 1.13
N LEU A 111 2.32 -3.90 1.87
CA LEU A 111 1.04 -3.22 1.92
C LEU A 111 1.14 -1.88 1.19
N CYS A 112 0.61 -1.84 -0.03
CA CYS A 112 0.84 -0.77 -1.02
C CYS A 112 -0.16 0.39 -0.90
N GLY A 113 -0.31 0.95 0.31
CA GLY A 113 -1.16 2.13 0.55
C GLY A 113 -2.65 1.83 0.78
N ASP A 114 -3.37 2.83 1.28
CA ASP A 114 -4.78 2.82 1.64
C ASP A 114 -5.14 1.82 2.74
N GLN A 115 -4.37 1.84 3.83
CA GLN A 115 -4.54 0.90 4.95
C GLN A 115 -5.50 1.44 6.02
N VAL A 116 -5.88 2.72 5.94
CA VAL A 116 -6.58 3.42 7.03
C VAL A 116 -7.77 4.28 6.58
N TYR A 117 -7.75 4.86 5.37
CA TYR A 117 -8.81 5.79 4.91
C TYR A 117 -9.13 6.89 5.92
N LEU A 118 -8.13 7.74 6.20
CA LEU A 118 -8.26 8.84 7.17
C LEU A 118 -9.37 9.84 6.83
N ASP A 119 -9.77 9.90 5.58
CA ASP A 119 -10.84 10.73 5.07
C ASP A 119 -12.21 10.06 5.08
N ASN A 120 -12.33 8.72 5.08
CA ASN A 120 -13.63 8.05 5.08
C ASN A 120 -14.15 7.68 6.49
N PRO A 121 -15.47 7.82 6.76
CA PRO A 121 -16.48 8.42 5.88
C PRO A 121 -16.32 9.96 5.81
N TRP A 122 -16.28 10.50 4.58
CA TRP A 122 -15.95 11.91 4.32
C TRP A 122 -16.85 12.93 5.04
N ARG A 123 -18.14 12.59 5.24
CA ARG A 123 -19.09 13.45 5.96
C ARG A 123 -18.67 13.66 7.41
N GLU A 124 -18.23 12.59 8.07
CA GLU A 124 -17.81 12.65 9.46
C GLU A 124 -16.48 13.40 9.60
N THR A 125 -15.52 13.10 8.71
CA THR A 125 -14.23 13.78 8.65
C THR A 125 -14.42 15.30 8.48
N THR A 126 -15.26 15.72 7.52
CA THR A 126 -15.58 17.13 7.28
C THR A 126 -16.29 17.76 8.49
N LEU A 127 -17.25 17.08 9.10
CA LEU A 127 -17.96 17.59 10.29
C LEU A 127 -17.01 17.77 11.49
N LYS A 128 -16.17 16.76 11.78
CA LYS A 128 -15.18 16.81 12.87
C LYS A 128 -14.13 17.89 12.63
N TRP A 129 -13.75 18.14 11.36
CA TRP A 129 -12.88 19.26 11.01
C TRP A 129 -13.47 20.61 11.45
N TYR A 130 -14.72 20.91 11.08
CA TYR A 130 -15.34 22.18 11.48
C TYR A 130 -15.56 22.29 12.99
N ARG A 131 -15.89 21.18 13.66
CA ARG A 131 -15.99 21.14 15.13
C ARG A 131 -14.63 21.28 15.83
N ALA A 132 -13.51 21.03 15.15
CA ALA A 132 -12.18 21.24 15.72
C ALA A 132 -11.91 22.72 16.06
N ASN A 133 -12.59 23.65 15.38
CA ASN A 133 -12.59 25.05 15.77
C ASN A 133 -13.24 25.29 17.14
N GLN A 134 -14.13 24.43 17.61
CA GLN A 134 -14.77 24.56 18.94
C GLN A 134 -14.06 23.70 20.00
N LYS A 135 -13.43 22.60 19.58
CA LYS A 135 -12.68 21.68 20.44
C LYS A 135 -11.30 21.40 19.84
N PRO A 136 -10.28 22.19 20.22
CA PRO A 136 -8.92 22.00 19.70
C PRO A 136 -8.43 20.56 19.92
N GLY A 137 -7.75 20.00 18.93
CA GLY A 137 -7.24 18.61 18.99
C GLY A 137 -8.26 17.53 18.60
N LEU A 138 -9.55 17.85 18.43
CA LEU A 138 -10.57 16.87 18.02
C LEU A 138 -10.22 16.14 16.72
N PHE A 139 -9.79 16.88 15.69
CA PHE A 139 -9.44 16.27 14.40
C PHE A 139 -8.20 15.38 14.50
N ARG A 140 -7.16 15.81 15.22
CA ARG A 140 -5.96 14.97 15.47
C ARG A 140 -6.32 13.67 16.19
N ALA A 141 -7.18 13.78 17.22
CA ALA A 141 -7.63 12.60 17.96
C ALA A 141 -8.41 11.65 17.06
N MET A 142 -9.26 12.15 16.16
CA MET A 142 -9.96 11.31 15.18
C MET A 142 -9.00 10.59 14.23
N LEU A 143 -7.99 11.28 13.67
CA LEU A 143 -7.00 10.63 12.79
C LEU A 143 -6.26 9.50 13.54
N PHE A 144 -5.85 9.78 14.79
CA PHE A 144 -5.21 8.79 15.65
C PHE A 144 -6.13 7.61 15.97
N GLU A 145 -7.39 7.88 16.33
CA GLU A 145 -8.40 6.86 16.65
C GLU A 145 -8.69 5.95 15.45
N LYS A 146 -8.68 6.47 14.21
CA LYS A 146 -8.79 5.64 13.00
C LYS A 146 -7.61 4.69 12.82
N TYR A 147 -6.39 5.19 13.00
CA TYR A 147 -5.19 4.34 12.96
C TYR A 147 -5.25 3.22 14.00
N VAL A 148 -5.56 3.57 15.26
CA VAL A 148 -5.70 2.59 16.34
C VAL A 148 -6.78 1.57 16.00
N ALA A 149 -7.97 2.02 15.60
CA ALA A 149 -9.08 1.15 15.26
C ALA A 149 -8.74 0.16 14.14
N ASN A 150 -8.04 0.58 13.08
CA ASN A 150 -7.61 -0.32 12.02
C ASN A 150 -6.51 -1.29 12.52
N TRP A 151 -5.46 -0.79 13.19
CA TRP A 151 -4.34 -1.63 13.63
C TRP A 151 -4.71 -2.65 14.71
N THR A 152 -5.69 -2.33 15.54
CA THR A 152 -6.21 -3.21 16.59
C THR A 152 -7.56 -3.81 16.22
N GLN A 153 -7.88 -3.89 14.92
CA GLN A 153 -9.14 -4.42 14.47
C GLN A 153 -9.18 -5.94 14.73
N VAL A 154 -10.26 -6.36 15.39
CA VAL A 154 -10.58 -7.75 15.72
C VAL A 154 -11.93 -8.09 15.12
N GLY A 155 -12.00 -9.20 14.39
CA GLY A 155 -13.25 -9.69 13.78
C GLY A 155 -13.86 -10.94 14.42
N GLY A 156 -13.13 -11.57 15.35
CA GLY A 156 -13.44 -12.86 15.99
C GLY A 156 -12.23 -13.41 16.74
N GLU A 157 -12.30 -14.65 17.24
CA GLU A 157 -11.15 -15.32 17.87
C GLU A 157 -10.08 -15.58 16.80
N ASP A 158 -9.00 -14.79 16.84
CA ASP A 158 -7.89 -14.81 15.90
C ASP A 158 -8.20 -14.39 14.44
N ALA A 159 -9.13 -13.45 14.24
CA ALA A 159 -9.40 -12.80 12.95
C ALA A 159 -9.09 -11.28 12.99
N GLY A 160 -9.18 -10.61 11.84
CA GLY A 160 -8.99 -9.15 11.75
C GLY A 160 -7.60 -8.69 11.32
N PHE A 161 -7.50 -7.42 10.96
CA PHE A 161 -6.26 -6.86 10.41
C PHE A 161 -5.08 -6.97 11.39
N GLN A 162 -5.34 -6.90 12.69
CA GLN A 162 -4.30 -7.07 13.70
C GLN A 162 -3.59 -8.44 13.60
N GLN A 163 -4.35 -9.52 13.37
CA GLN A 163 -3.79 -10.87 13.21
C GLN A 163 -2.84 -10.93 12.01
N LEU A 164 -3.22 -10.30 10.90
CA LEU A 164 -2.36 -10.19 9.71
C LEU A 164 -1.04 -9.48 10.04
N LEU A 165 -1.10 -8.40 10.82
CA LEU A 165 0.06 -7.59 11.18
C LEU A 165 0.98 -8.26 12.21
N ALA A 166 0.42 -9.03 13.14
CA ALA A 166 1.16 -9.66 14.25
C ALA A 166 2.05 -10.85 13.81
N GLU A 167 1.80 -11.42 12.63
CA GLU A 167 2.59 -12.51 12.06
C GLU A 167 3.42 -12.01 10.89
N GLY A 168 4.69 -12.43 10.75
CA GLY A 168 5.61 -12.15 9.64
C GLY A 168 6.15 -10.70 9.56
N ALA A 169 6.97 -10.44 8.54
CA ALA A 169 7.46 -9.09 8.25
C ALA A 169 6.40 -8.28 7.50
N ASN A 170 6.30 -6.97 7.79
CA ASN A 170 5.39 -6.03 7.14
C ASN A 170 6.18 -4.84 6.59
N TYR A 171 6.06 -4.56 5.30
CA TYR A 171 6.55 -3.37 4.64
C TYR A 171 5.37 -2.56 4.11
N PHE A 172 5.53 -1.23 4.10
CA PHE A 172 4.48 -0.30 3.72
C PHE A 172 5.05 0.80 2.82
N CYS A 173 4.27 1.20 1.83
CA CYS A 173 4.31 2.54 1.26
C CYS A 173 2.93 3.17 1.44
N SER A 174 2.88 4.50 1.53
CA SER A 174 1.61 5.22 1.56
C SER A 174 1.00 5.31 0.17
N ASP A 175 -0.32 5.44 0.16
CA ASP A 175 -1.05 6.06 -0.92
C ASP A 175 -1.98 7.16 -0.37
N ASP A 176 -2.96 7.63 -1.14
CA ASP A 176 -3.61 8.89 -0.81
C ASP A 176 -4.50 8.80 0.44
N HIS A 177 -5.15 7.66 0.70
CA HIS A 177 -6.06 7.48 1.82
C HIS A 177 -5.35 7.29 3.19
N GLU A 178 -4.02 7.22 3.22
CA GLU A 178 -3.23 7.54 4.42
C GLU A 178 -3.35 9.02 4.83
N PHE A 179 -3.86 9.87 3.94
CA PHE A 179 -4.04 11.30 4.14
C PHE A 179 -5.51 11.67 3.85
N TRP A 180 -5.85 11.78 2.57
CA TRP A 180 -7.18 11.96 2.01
C TRP A 180 -7.15 11.62 0.52
N ASN A 181 -8.29 11.26 -0.05
CA ASN A 181 -8.45 10.99 -1.49
C ASN A 181 -7.67 12.00 -2.34
N ASN A 182 -6.81 11.53 -3.23
CA ASN A 182 -5.96 12.31 -4.12
C ASN A 182 -4.96 13.28 -3.44
N ALA A 183 -4.59 13.05 -2.18
CA ALA A 183 -3.50 13.78 -1.53
C ALA A 183 -2.20 13.75 -2.37
N PRO A 184 -1.38 14.82 -2.35
CA PRO A 184 -1.53 16.07 -1.59
C PRO A 184 -2.40 17.12 -2.31
N ASN A 185 -3.06 16.74 -3.41
CA ASN A 185 -3.91 17.66 -4.17
C ASN A 185 -5.28 17.83 -3.51
N PHE A 186 -6.17 18.57 -4.15
CA PHE A 186 -7.54 18.76 -3.65
C PHE A 186 -8.30 17.42 -3.68
N GLY A 187 -8.96 17.06 -2.58
CA GLY A 187 -9.60 15.74 -2.44
C GLY A 187 -10.95 15.58 -3.12
N GLY A 188 -11.42 16.62 -3.80
CA GLY A 188 -12.70 16.61 -4.51
C GLY A 188 -13.86 17.16 -3.69
N VAL A 189 -15.06 17.12 -4.30
CA VAL A 189 -16.28 17.72 -3.75
C VAL A 189 -16.73 16.94 -2.53
N GLY A 190 -16.80 17.59 -1.36
CA GLY A 190 -17.22 17.00 -0.08
C GLY A 190 -16.12 16.99 0.99
N LEU A 191 -14.85 16.98 0.57
CA LEU A 191 -13.69 17.13 1.46
C LEU A 191 -13.30 18.60 1.61
N LEU A 192 -14.19 19.38 2.24
CA LEU A 192 -14.01 20.82 2.42
C LEU A 192 -12.74 21.19 3.20
N ASN A 193 -12.24 20.25 4.01
CA ASN A 193 -10.98 20.33 4.74
C ASN A 193 -9.72 20.14 3.87
N SER A 194 -9.87 19.94 2.55
CA SER A 194 -8.78 19.96 1.58
C SER A 194 -8.83 21.18 0.64
N LEU A 195 -9.76 22.13 0.84
CA LEU A 195 -9.98 23.26 -0.08
C LEU A 195 -8.77 24.20 -0.21
N THR A 196 -8.20 24.59 0.92
CA THR A 196 -7.06 25.55 0.93
C THR A 196 -5.73 24.82 1.07
N SER A 197 -4.67 25.42 0.52
CA SER A 197 -3.30 24.87 0.65
C SER A 197 -2.84 24.77 2.11
N GLY A 198 -3.25 25.71 2.96
CA GLY A 198 -2.94 25.68 4.40
C GLY A 198 -3.57 24.49 5.12
N GLN A 199 -4.83 24.17 4.82
CA GLN A 199 -5.52 23.03 5.41
C GLN A 199 -4.92 21.70 4.93
N ARG A 200 -4.65 21.57 3.63
CA ARG A 200 -3.96 20.40 3.06
C ARG A 200 -2.60 20.18 3.71
N LYS A 201 -1.78 21.24 3.79
CA LYS A 201 -0.46 21.16 4.42
C LYS A 201 -0.55 20.67 5.87
N TRP A 202 -1.45 21.26 6.66
CA TRP A 202 -1.61 20.86 8.06
C TRP A 202 -2.07 19.40 8.20
N TRP A 203 -3.09 18.98 7.44
CA TRP A 203 -3.56 17.59 7.51
C TRP A 203 -2.44 16.64 7.08
N PHE A 204 -1.76 16.93 5.98
CA PHE A 204 -0.67 16.12 5.46
C PHE A 204 0.44 15.93 6.49
N GLU A 205 0.84 17.00 7.18
CA GLU A 205 1.85 16.94 8.24
C GLU A 205 1.42 16.06 9.41
N GLU A 206 0.17 16.15 9.88
CA GLU A 206 -0.32 15.33 10.99
C GLU A 206 -0.50 13.86 10.60
N ALA A 207 -1.06 13.59 9.43
CA ALA A 207 -1.20 12.24 8.89
C ALA A 207 0.18 11.61 8.60
N SER A 208 1.15 12.37 8.08
CA SER A 208 2.53 11.89 7.89
C SER A 208 3.20 11.44 9.19
N ARG A 209 2.91 12.09 10.32
CA ARG A 209 3.44 11.67 11.63
C ARG A 209 2.87 10.31 12.04
N LEU A 210 1.57 10.10 11.84
CA LEU A 210 0.91 8.83 12.13
C LEU A 210 1.42 7.73 11.19
N PHE A 211 1.51 7.99 9.89
CA PHE A 211 2.11 7.06 8.93
C PHE A 211 3.51 6.63 9.36
N ARG A 212 4.36 7.59 9.76
CA ARG A 212 5.73 7.29 10.21
C ARG A 212 5.79 6.49 11.51
N ALA A 213 4.79 6.64 12.38
CA ALA A 213 4.71 5.88 13.61
C ALA A 213 4.19 4.45 13.37
N PHE A 214 3.10 4.29 12.62
CA PHE A 214 2.39 3.02 12.44
C PHE A 214 2.91 2.17 11.28
N GLN A 215 3.31 2.78 10.16
CA GLN A 215 3.59 2.09 8.89
C GLN A 215 5.08 2.10 8.56
N SER A 216 5.63 3.21 8.06
CA SER A 216 7.02 3.24 7.58
C SER A 216 7.82 4.45 8.07
N PRO A 217 9.03 4.27 8.65
CA PRO A 217 9.88 5.38 9.06
C PRO A 217 10.64 6.03 7.89
N SER A 218 10.73 5.36 6.74
CA SER A 218 11.52 5.77 5.57
C SER A 218 10.68 5.71 4.29
N PRO A 219 10.79 6.68 3.38
CA PRO A 219 10.12 6.62 2.08
C PRO A 219 10.76 5.60 1.13
N LEU A 220 11.96 5.12 1.44
CA LEU A 220 12.69 4.16 0.61
C LEU A 220 13.26 3.07 1.52
N LEU A 221 12.90 1.82 1.27
CA LEU A 221 13.35 0.63 2.00
C LEU A 221 13.81 -0.43 1.01
N ARG A 222 14.80 -1.23 1.40
CA ARG A 222 15.34 -2.30 0.57
C ARG A 222 15.67 -3.53 1.40
N PHE A 223 15.57 -4.68 0.77
CA PHE A 223 16.12 -5.93 1.27
C PHE A 223 16.45 -6.85 0.10
N GLU A 224 17.28 -7.85 0.35
CA GLU A 224 17.81 -8.75 -0.67
C GLU A 224 17.71 -10.20 -0.22
N VAL A 225 17.43 -11.07 -1.18
CA VAL A 225 17.49 -12.53 -1.08
C VAL A 225 18.11 -13.00 -2.40
N PRO A 226 19.46 -13.03 -2.50
CA PRO A 226 20.14 -13.22 -3.78
C PRO A 226 19.62 -14.41 -4.59
N PRO A 227 19.48 -14.26 -5.92
CA PRO A 227 19.82 -13.07 -6.72
C PRO A 227 18.74 -11.98 -6.76
N LEU A 228 17.66 -12.11 -5.97
CA LEU A 228 16.52 -11.21 -5.98
C LEU A 228 16.75 -9.98 -5.09
N SER A 229 16.49 -8.79 -5.60
CA SER A 229 16.54 -7.53 -4.83
C SER A 229 15.17 -6.86 -4.80
N VAL A 230 14.77 -6.33 -3.63
CA VAL A 230 13.47 -5.69 -3.42
C VAL A 230 13.66 -4.24 -2.95
N CYS A 231 12.97 -3.31 -3.62
CA CYS A 231 12.95 -1.89 -3.28
C CYS A 231 11.50 -1.41 -3.10
N ILE A 232 11.18 -0.91 -1.91
CA ILE A 232 9.89 -0.31 -1.59
C ILE A 232 10.04 1.21 -1.62
N ALA A 233 9.38 1.85 -2.59
CA ALA A 233 9.44 3.28 -2.82
C ALA A 233 8.07 3.93 -2.59
N ASP A 234 8.03 4.85 -1.63
CA ASP A 234 6.86 5.66 -1.35
C ASP A 234 6.77 6.84 -2.34
N THR A 235 5.76 6.80 -3.19
CA THR A 235 5.50 7.81 -4.23
C THR A 235 4.46 8.85 -3.81
N ARG A 236 4.09 8.91 -2.52
CA ARG A 236 2.99 9.76 -2.05
C ARG A 236 3.42 10.71 -0.93
N ILE A 237 4.16 10.23 0.08
CA ILE A 237 4.53 11.04 1.26
C ILE A 237 5.41 12.26 0.95
N ASN A 238 6.13 12.24 -0.17
CA ASN A 238 6.98 13.36 -0.63
C ASN A 238 6.51 13.98 -1.96
N ARG A 239 5.33 13.57 -2.45
CA ARG A 239 4.72 14.08 -3.68
C ARG A 239 4.41 15.57 -3.57
N ASP A 240 4.55 16.30 -4.67
CA ASP A 240 4.17 17.71 -4.73
C ASP A 240 2.75 17.93 -5.28
N THR A 241 2.25 19.15 -5.14
CA THR A 241 0.95 19.55 -5.70
C THR A 241 1.07 20.16 -7.11
N LYS A 242 2.28 20.27 -7.66
CA LYS A 242 2.56 20.97 -8.92
C LYS A 242 2.66 20.02 -10.12
N GLY A 243 2.75 18.71 -9.88
CA GLY A 243 2.94 17.72 -10.94
C GLY A 243 4.39 17.64 -11.39
N LEU A 244 5.36 18.07 -10.58
CA LEU A 244 6.78 17.92 -10.94
C LEU A 244 7.30 16.60 -10.39
N ARG A 245 7.07 16.34 -9.11
CA ARG A 245 7.61 15.15 -8.43
C ARG A 245 6.59 14.36 -7.62
N PHE A 246 6.69 13.03 -7.65
CA PHE A 246 5.95 12.11 -6.76
C PHE A 246 6.83 11.57 -5.62
N MET A 247 8.15 11.69 -5.70
CA MET A 247 9.09 11.43 -4.61
C MET A 247 10.17 12.50 -4.57
N ARG A 248 11.06 12.50 -3.57
CA ARG A 248 12.19 13.44 -3.62
C ARG A 248 13.14 13.06 -4.74
N ASP A 249 13.85 14.04 -5.28
CA ASP A 249 14.77 13.80 -6.39
C ASP A 249 15.89 12.86 -5.94
N GLU A 250 16.36 12.99 -4.69
CA GLU A 250 17.37 12.09 -4.12
C GLU A 250 16.86 10.65 -3.95
N ASP A 251 15.56 10.49 -3.66
CA ASP A 251 14.93 9.17 -3.55
C ASP A 251 14.83 8.51 -4.94
N LEU A 252 14.46 9.29 -5.97
CA LEU A 252 14.38 8.82 -7.35
C LEU A 252 15.75 8.46 -7.93
N GLU A 253 16.77 9.29 -7.70
CA GLU A 253 18.14 8.98 -8.08
C GLU A 253 18.66 7.74 -7.37
N SER A 254 18.35 7.58 -6.08
CA SER A 254 18.70 6.38 -5.33
C SER A 254 18.02 5.16 -5.91
N LEU A 255 16.75 5.26 -6.29
CA LEU A 255 16.00 4.19 -6.97
C LEU A 255 16.64 3.85 -8.32
N GLY A 256 17.00 4.86 -9.13
CA GLY A 256 17.69 4.66 -10.41
C GLY A 256 19.01 3.91 -10.26
N ARG A 257 19.85 4.31 -9.31
CA ARG A 257 21.11 3.60 -8.99
C ARG A 257 20.89 2.16 -8.54
N TRP A 258 19.78 1.88 -7.84
CA TRP A 258 19.44 0.51 -7.46
C TRP A 258 19.04 -0.33 -8.67
N ILE A 259 18.22 0.22 -9.59
CA ILE A 259 17.83 -0.49 -10.82
C ILE A 259 19.05 -0.77 -11.71
N GLU A 260 19.91 0.22 -11.89
CA GLU A 260 21.14 0.09 -12.68
C GLU A 260 22.16 -0.87 -12.07
N GLY A 261 22.11 -1.08 -10.76
CA GLY A 261 23.01 -1.95 -10.00
C GLY A 261 22.43 -3.34 -9.69
N LEU A 262 21.32 -3.74 -10.30
CA LEU A 262 20.76 -5.08 -10.10
C LEU A 262 21.72 -6.16 -10.60
N GLU A 263 21.91 -7.21 -9.81
CA GLU A 263 22.69 -8.42 -10.16
C GLU A 263 21.79 -9.61 -10.57
N GLY A 264 20.48 -9.39 -10.57
CA GLY A 264 19.43 -10.35 -10.86
C GLY A 264 18.07 -9.62 -10.90
N PRO A 265 16.95 -10.35 -10.96
CA PRO A 265 15.63 -9.73 -11.05
C PRO A 265 15.35 -8.76 -9.90
N GLY A 266 14.80 -7.60 -10.25
CA GLY A 266 14.44 -6.54 -9.30
C GLY A 266 12.93 -6.47 -9.04
N ILE A 267 12.53 -6.28 -7.78
CA ILE A 267 11.14 -6.03 -7.40
C ILE A 267 11.01 -4.59 -6.90
N LEU A 268 10.29 -3.76 -7.63
CA LEU A 268 9.95 -2.41 -7.24
C LEU A 268 8.50 -2.36 -6.72
N VAL A 269 8.32 -1.89 -5.50
CA VAL A 269 7.00 -1.67 -4.90
C VAL A 269 6.70 -0.18 -4.91
N VAL A 270 5.52 0.19 -5.40
CA VAL A 270 4.98 1.56 -5.38
C VAL A 270 3.51 1.53 -4.97
N GLY A 271 2.99 2.63 -4.43
CA GLY A 271 1.58 2.70 -4.00
C GLY A 271 0.60 2.66 -5.18
N GLN A 272 0.95 3.32 -6.28
CA GLN A 272 0.11 3.46 -7.46
C GLN A 272 0.69 2.79 -8.70
N PRO A 273 -0.15 2.29 -9.63
CA PRO A 273 0.34 1.60 -10.81
C PRO A 273 1.19 2.49 -11.72
N VAL A 274 2.17 1.86 -12.36
CA VAL A 274 3.03 2.47 -13.37
C VAL A 274 2.33 2.44 -14.73
N LEU A 275 1.65 1.34 -15.05
CA LEU A 275 0.90 1.17 -16.30
C LEU A 275 -0.52 1.76 -16.19
N VAL A 276 -0.62 3.09 -16.24
CA VAL A 276 -1.90 3.82 -16.30
C VAL A 276 -1.97 4.66 -17.57
N GLU A 277 -3.15 4.74 -18.19
CA GLU A 277 -3.36 5.64 -19.33
C GLU A 277 -3.16 7.10 -18.88
N GLY A 278 -2.07 7.71 -19.33
CA GLY A 278 -1.91 9.16 -19.27
C GLY A 278 -2.82 9.83 -20.31
N ASP A 279 -4.07 10.11 -19.95
CA ASP A 279 -4.91 10.99 -20.76
C ASP A 279 -4.32 12.40 -20.66
N GLY A 280 -3.52 12.80 -21.66
CA GLY A 280 -3.05 14.18 -21.76
C GLY A 280 -4.21 15.17 -21.65
N VAL A 281 -4.02 16.28 -20.94
CA VAL A 281 -5.06 17.30 -20.64
C VAL A 281 -5.88 17.67 -21.88
N ALA A 282 -5.25 17.79 -23.05
CA ALA A 282 -5.91 18.09 -24.33
C ALA A 282 -6.89 16.98 -24.78
N LYS A 283 -6.52 15.70 -24.61
CA LYS A 283 -7.35 14.54 -24.96
C LYS A 283 -8.52 14.39 -23.97
N SER A 284 -8.28 14.69 -22.70
CA SER A 284 -9.29 14.74 -21.63
C SER A 284 -10.31 15.86 -21.86
N LEU A 285 -9.86 17.05 -22.27
CA LEU A 285 -10.72 18.18 -22.66
C LEU A 285 -11.64 17.85 -23.84
N LEU A 286 -11.11 17.20 -24.88
CA LEU A 286 -11.86 16.81 -26.07
C LEU A 286 -12.86 15.67 -25.80
N LYS A 287 -12.49 14.68 -24.98
CA LYS A 287 -13.37 13.52 -24.68
C LYS A 287 -14.39 13.77 -23.57
N LYS A 288 -14.03 14.53 -22.52
CA LYS A 288 -14.81 14.56 -21.26
C LYS A 288 -15.49 15.92 -21.02
N GLY A 289 -15.15 16.96 -21.78
CA GLY A 289 -15.68 18.32 -21.62
C GLY A 289 -15.03 19.10 -20.46
N LEU A 290 -15.13 20.44 -20.49
CA LEU A 290 -14.37 21.36 -19.63
C LEU A 290 -14.49 21.07 -18.11
N LYS A 291 -15.70 20.72 -17.64
CA LYS A 291 -15.95 20.38 -16.23
C LYS A 291 -15.28 19.08 -15.80
N ASN A 292 -15.35 18.03 -16.62
CA ASN A 292 -14.74 16.75 -16.28
C ASN A 292 -13.22 16.75 -16.52
N ALA A 293 -12.72 17.62 -17.41
CA ALA A 293 -11.29 17.86 -17.56
C ALA A 293 -10.70 18.63 -16.37
N LEU A 294 -11.46 19.55 -15.75
CA LEU A 294 -11.06 20.18 -14.50
C LEU A 294 -11.06 19.19 -13.33
N LEU A 295 -11.99 18.23 -13.33
CA LEU A 295 -12.08 17.14 -12.34
C LEU A 295 -11.00 16.07 -12.54
N SER A 296 -10.62 15.73 -13.78
CA SER A 296 -9.50 14.83 -14.06
C SER A 296 -8.14 15.49 -13.84
N TYR A 297 -8.03 16.82 -13.94
CA TYR A 297 -6.82 17.55 -13.51
C TYR A 297 -6.57 17.46 -12.00
N ILE A 298 -7.61 17.12 -11.24
CA ILE A 298 -7.54 16.95 -9.80
C ILE A 298 -6.92 15.59 -9.50
N ASP A 299 -7.41 14.50 -10.09
CA ASP A 299 -6.94 13.12 -9.84
C ASP A 299 -5.62 12.81 -10.58
N ARG A 300 -4.52 12.68 -9.84
CA ARG A 300 -3.17 12.57 -10.44
C ARG A 300 -2.47 11.25 -10.13
N ASP A 301 -2.47 10.38 -11.14
CA ASP A 301 -1.60 9.20 -11.24
C ASP A 301 -0.13 9.55 -11.54
N LEU A 302 0.76 8.55 -11.43
CA LEU A 302 2.19 8.71 -11.71
C LEU A 302 2.49 9.37 -13.07
N PRO A 303 1.84 8.99 -14.21
CA PRO A 303 2.09 9.62 -15.52
C PRO A 303 1.85 11.13 -15.59
N HIS A 304 1.16 11.73 -14.60
CA HIS A 304 0.91 13.16 -14.55
C HIS A 304 2.08 13.97 -13.95
N TYR A 305 3.14 13.31 -13.48
CA TYR A 305 4.32 13.95 -12.89
C TYR A 305 5.51 13.92 -13.85
N ALA A 306 6.32 14.99 -13.86
CA ALA A 306 7.52 15.06 -14.71
C ALA A 306 8.51 13.91 -14.44
N GLN A 307 8.69 13.53 -13.17
CA GLN A 307 9.53 12.39 -12.75
C GLN A 307 9.12 11.03 -13.34
N TYR A 308 7.91 10.89 -13.88
CA TYR A 308 7.45 9.61 -14.43
C TYR A 308 8.31 9.15 -15.60
N LYS A 309 8.74 10.09 -16.45
CA LYS A 309 9.62 9.76 -17.57
C LYS A 309 10.96 9.21 -17.08
N ASP A 310 11.49 9.78 -16.01
CA ASP A 310 12.76 9.38 -15.43
C ASP A 310 12.64 7.99 -14.77
N LEU A 311 11.56 7.74 -14.03
CA LEU A 311 11.25 6.42 -13.49
C LEU A 311 11.16 5.36 -14.59
N VAL A 312 10.37 5.60 -15.65
CA VAL A 312 10.27 4.68 -16.79
C VAL A 312 11.63 4.51 -17.47
N GLY A 313 12.43 5.57 -17.55
CA GLY A 313 13.80 5.54 -18.06
C GLY A 313 14.70 4.60 -17.27
N HIS A 314 14.69 4.70 -15.94
CA HIS A 314 15.44 3.81 -15.06
C HIS A 314 14.96 2.36 -15.15
N ILE A 315 13.65 2.10 -15.14
CA ILE A 315 13.14 0.73 -15.29
C ILE A 315 13.65 0.13 -16.61
N LYS A 316 13.60 0.89 -17.72
CA LYS A 316 14.11 0.46 -19.02
C LYS A 316 15.63 0.33 -19.11
N SER A 317 16.41 0.94 -18.22
CA SER A 317 17.86 0.82 -18.24
C SER A 317 18.32 -0.53 -17.67
N SER A 318 17.53 -1.15 -16.79
CA SER A 318 17.84 -2.44 -16.17
C SER A 318 18.25 -3.51 -17.19
N ASP A 319 19.31 -4.25 -16.86
CA ASP A 319 19.76 -5.43 -17.60
C ASP A 319 19.13 -6.73 -17.10
N HIS A 320 18.27 -6.65 -16.08
CA HIS A 320 17.50 -7.75 -15.51
C HIS A 320 15.99 -7.48 -15.58
N SER A 321 15.20 -8.54 -15.49
CA SER A 321 13.74 -8.45 -15.36
C SER A 321 13.34 -7.60 -14.15
N VAL A 322 12.29 -6.79 -14.34
CA VAL A 322 11.75 -5.91 -13.29
C VAL A 322 10.28 -6.24 -13.05
N VAL A 323 9.94 -6.52 -11.79
CA VAL A 323 8.58 -6.76 -11.32
C VAL A 323 8.11 -5.56 -10.50
N ILE A 324 6.96 -5.00 -10.86
CA ILE A 324 6.29 -3.91 -10.14
C ILE A 324 5.15 -4.50 -9.30
N LEU A 325 5.14 -4.22 -8.00
CA LEU A 325 4.03 -4.58 -7.10
C LEU A 325 3.31 -3.31 -6.65
N THR A 326 1.99 -3.25 -6.79
CA THR A 326 1.22 -2.01 -6.59
C THR A 326 -0.24 -2.24 -6.14
N GLY A 327 -0.91 -1.15 -5.77
CA GLY A 327 -2.29 -1.09 -5.26
C GLY A 327 -3.19 -0.05 -5.94
N ASP A 328 -3.95 0.69 -5.11
CA ASP A 328 -4.82 1.85 -5.45
C ASP A 328 -6.12 1.54 -6.21
N VAL A 329 -6.02 0.94 -7.39
CA VAL A 329 -7.08 1.04 -8.42
C VAL A 329 -8.32 0.15 -8.25
N HIS A 330 -8.48 -0.52 -7.09
CA HIS A 330 -9.64 -1.35 -6.73
C HIS A 330 -9.97 -2.48 -7.72
N PHE A 331 -8.96 -3.00 -8.43
CA PHE A 331 -9.02 -4.27 -9.17
C PHE A 331 -7.68 -4.99 -9.13
N GLY A 332 -7.70 -6.30 -9.41
CA GLY A 332 -6.50 -7.12 -9.55
C GLY A 332 -6.10 -7.27 -11.02
N ARG A 333 -4.82 -7.10 -11.34
CA ARG A 333 -4.28 -7.25 -12.69
C ARG A 333 -2.87 -7.80 -12.67
N VAL A 334 -2.56 -8.67 -13.63
CA VAL A 334 -1.18 -8.97 -14.01
C VAL A 334 -0.97 -8.57 -15.45
N ALA A 335 0.02 -7.72 -15.69
CA ALA A 335 0.45 -7.32 -17.02
C ALA A 335 1.92 -7.68 -17.21
N CYS A 336 2.25 -8.33 -18.32
CA CYS A 336 3.60 -8.74 -18.66
C CYS A 336 3.96 -8.28 -20.07
N GLY A 337 5.20 -7.87 -20.24
CA GLY A 337 5.75 -7.49 -21.53
C GLY A 337 7.26 -7.58 -21.57
N GLU A 338 7.81 -7.16 -22.70
CA GLU A 338 9.25 -7.03 -22.86
C GLU A 338 9.75 -5.78 -22.13
N LEU A 339 10.84 -5.89 -21.38
CA LEU A 339 11.47 -4.72 -20.76
C LEU A 339 12.11 -3.83 -21.84
N LYS A 340 12.87 -4.46 -22.73
CA LYS A 340 13.48 -3.88 -23.93
C LYS A 340 13.01 -4.71 -25.14
N PRO A 341 12.62 -4.08 -26.27
CA PRO A 341 12.20 -4.82 -27.46
C PRO A 341 13.22 -5.87 -27.89
N GLY A 342 12.79 -7.13 -28.02
CA GLY A 342 13.64 -8.26 -28.43
C GLY A 342 14.61 -8.77 -27.34
N SER A 343 14.50 -8.30 -26.10
CA SER A 343 15.27 -8.83 -24.96
C SER A 343 14.56 -9.99 -24.27
N GLU A 344 15.32 -10.86 -23.60
CA GLU A 344 14.76 -11.89 -22.72
C GLU A 344 14.31 -11.34 -21.36
N THR A 345 14.69 -10.10 -21.03
CA THR A 345 14.27 -9.42 -19.80
C THR A 345 12.82 -8.96 -19.89
N THR A 346 12.07 -9.21 -18.84
CA THR A 346 10.63 -8.96 -18.80
C THR A 346 10.29 -7.82 -17.85
N PHE A 347 9.29 -7.03 -18.23
CA PHE A 347 8.58 -6.15 -17.33
C PHE A 347 7.29 -6.87 -16.88
N VAL A 348 7.04 -6.91 -15.57
CA VAL A 348 5.77 -7.42 -15.02
C VAL A 348 5.20 -6.39 -14.07
N GLU A 349 3.92 -6.04 -14.17
CA GLU A 349 3.20 -5.28 -13.14
C GLU A 349 2.08 -6.14 -12.55
N ILE A 350 2.06 -6.23 -11.22
CA ILE A 350 1.07 -6.96 -10.44
C ILE A 350 0.35 -5.96 -9.54
N ILE A 351 -0.95 -5.82 -9.78
CA ILE A 351 -1.86 -4.99 -8.98
C ILE A 351 -2.66 -5.91 -8.05
N SER A 352 -2.62 -5.65 -6.75
CA SER A 352 -3.43 -6.36 -5.75
C SER A 352 -4.32 -5.40 -4.97
N SER A 353 -5.51 -5.12 -5.51
CA SER A 353 -6.48 -4.22 -4.90
C SER A 353 -7.93 -4.64 -5.23
N PRO A 354 -8.92 -4.46 -4.34
CA PRO A 354 -8.79 -4.06 -2.93
C PRO A 354 -8.73 -5.28 -2.01
N ARG A 355 -8.09 -5.15 -0.84
CA ARG A 355 -8.23 -6.16 0.22
C ARG A 355 -9.58 -6.07 0.90
N HIS A 356 -10.09 -4.86 1.12
CA HIS A 356 -11.48 -4.69 1.54
C HIS A 356 -11.98 -3.31 1.16
N ALA A 357 -12.76 -3.25 0.08
CA ALA A 357 -13.19 -1.99 -0.54
C ALA A 357 -14.14 -1.17 0.34
N VAL A 358 -14.13 0.15 0.13
CA VAL A 358 -15.27 1.01 0.50
C VAL A 358 -16.47 0.65 -0.38
N LEU A 359 -17.58 0.26 0.23
CA LEU A 359 -18.79 -0.13 -0.47
C LEU A 359 -19.63 1.11 -0.86
N GLY A 360 -20.33 1.01 -1.99
CA GLY A 360 -21.38 1.94 -2.39
C GLY A 360 -22.77 1.46 -1.97
N ASP A 361 -23.82 2.19 -2.39
CA ASP A 361 -25.23 1.98 -2.00
C ASP A 361 -25.84 0.59 -2.37
N LYS A 362 -25.07 -0.32 -2.98
CA LYS A 362 -25.50 -1.66 -3.40
C LYS A 362 -24.58 -2.79 -2.91
N ASP A 363 -23.78 -2.55 -1.88
CA ASP A 363 -22.76 -3.50 -1.38
C ASP A 363 -21.75 -3.94 -2.46
N GLU A 364 -21.60 -3.13 -3.52
CA GLU A 364 -20.53 -3.27 -4.52
C GLU A 364 -19.43 -2.24 -4.22
N PRO A 365 -18.15 -2.54 -4.55
CA PRO A 365 -17.08 -1.55 -4.49
C PRO A 365 -17.48 -0.25 -5.19
N LEU A 366 -17.34 0.88 -4.51
CA LEU A 366 -17.77 2.19 -5.02
C LEU A 366 -16.98 2.63 -6.27
N PHE A 367 -15.74 2.13 -6.41
CA PHE A 367 -14.78 2.45 -7.48
C PHE A 367 -14.06 1.19 -7.96
N GLY A 368 -13.29 1.27 -9.06
CA GLY A 368 -12.40 0.18 -9.49
C GLY A 368 -12.86 -0.62 -10.71
N SER A 369 -13.38 0.04 -11.75
CA SER A 369 -13.59 -0.67 -13.02
C SER A 369 -12.24 -1.13 -13.58
N TYR A 370 -12.13 -2.42 -13.90
CA TYR A 370 -10.96 -2.99 -14.55
C TYR A 370 -10.55 -2.17 -15.79
N LYS A 371 -9.23 -1.98 -15.93
CA LYS A 371 -8.61 -1.31 -17.08
C LYS A 371 -7.44 -2.15 -17.59
N ASN A 372 -7.38 -2.30 -18.91
CA ASN A 372 -6.23 -2.94 -19.56
C ASN A 372 -4.95 -2.14 -19.33
N ALA A 373 -3.82 -2.83 -19.37
CA ALA A 373 -2.50 -2.23 -19.32
C ALA A 373 -2.21 -1.45 -20.63
N PRO A 374 -1.83 -0.17 -20.56
CA PRO A 374 -1.39 0.57 -21.74
C PRO A 374 -0.06 0.02 -22.29
N THR A 375 0.09 0.07 -23.62
CA THR A 375 1.25 -0.45 -24.36
C THR A 375 2.25 0.63 -24.80
N ASN A 376 2.03 1.87 -24.36
CA ASN A 376 2.78 3.04 -24.83
C ASN A 376 4.22 3.11 -24.30
N HIS A 377 4.50 2.49 -23.14
CA HIS A 377 5.83 2.49 -22.54
C HIS A 377 6.53 1.14 -22.65
N PHE A 378 5.80 0.03 -22.52
CA PHE A 378 6.34 -1.31 -22.61
C PHE A 378 5.52 -2.12 -23.62
N PRO A 379 6.14 -2.98 -24.46
CA PRO A 379 5.43 -3.92 -25.31
C PRO A 379 4.73 -4.99 -24.45
N ILE A 380 3.50 -4.71 -24.01
CA ILE A 380 2.69 -5.66 -23.23
C ILE A 380 2.23 -6.79 -24.14
N THR A 381 2.58 -8.02 -23.75
CA THR A 381 2.25 -9.27 -24.45
C THR A 381 1.12 -10.03 -23.76
N GLU A 382 0.94 -9.81 -22.46
CA GLU A 382 -0.04 -10.50 -21.62
C GLU A 382 -0.69 -9.49 -20.66
N ASP A 383 -2.02 -9.52 -20.54
CA ASP A 383 -2.78 -8.63 -19.66
C ASP A 383 -4.04 -9.37 -19.16
N GLN A 384 -4.12 -9.59 -17.85
CA GLN A 384 -5.14 -10.44 -17.24
C GLN A 384 -5.75 -9.79 -16.00
N GLU A 385 -7.08 -9.78 -15.95
CA GLU A 385 -7.84 -9.51 -14.73
C GLU A 385 -7.73 -10.71 -13.77
N VAL A 386 -7.27 -10.46 -12.54
CA VAL A 386 -6.99 -11.54 -11.57
C VAL A 386 -8.25 -12.04 -10.88
N LEU A 387 -9.08 -11.13 -10.37
CA LEU A 387 -10.33 -11.45 -9.68
C LEU A 387 -11.34 -10.31 -9.85
N ARG A 388 -12.25 -10.46 -10.81
CA ARG A 388 -13.22 -9.42 -11.16
C ARG A 388 -14.13 -9.06 -10.00
N ARG A 389 -14.04 -7.81 -9.54
CA ARG A 389 -14.90 -7.21 -8.49
C ARG A 389 -14.95 -8.02 -7.19
N ARG A 390 -13.86 -8.68 -6.81
CA ARG A 390 -13.73 -9.39 -5.54
C ARG A 390 -12.61 -8.80 -4.69
N ASN A 391 -12.86 -8.71 -3.39
CA ASN A 391 -11.81 -8.43 -2.42
C ASN A 391 -10.80 -9.57 -2.46
N HIS A 392 -9.51 -9.25 -2.47
CA HIS A 392 -8.44 -10.24 -2.53
C HIS A 392 -7.10 -9.68 -2.08
N PHE A 393 -6.15 -10.58 -1.84
CA PHE A 393 -4.73 -10.27 -1.87
C PHE A 393 -4.02 -11.23 -2.82
N ILE A 394 -2.80 -10.89 -3.20
CA ILE A 394 -1.96 -11.71 -4.06
C ILE A 394 -0.75 -12.20 -3.28
N THR A 395 -0.31 -13.42 -3.55
CA THR A 395 1.04 -13.86 -3.18
C THR A 395 1.90 -14.08 -4.40
N VAL A 396 3.15 -13.65 -4.34
CA VAL A 396 4.17 -13.87 -5.37
C VAL A 396 5.27 -14.74 -4.78
N GLY A 397 5.37 -15.96 -5.28
CA GLY A 397 6.38 -16.94 -4.89
C GLY A 397 7.58 -16.88 -5.84
N PHE A 398 8.78 -17.00 -5.28
CA PHE A 398 10.04 -16.99 -6.03
C PHE A 398 10.89 -18.21 -5.66
N LEU A 399 11.40 -18.89 -6.70
CA LEU A 399 12.30 -20.04 -6.60
C LEU A 399 13.47 -19.87 -7.55
N LEU A 400 14.65 -20.33 -7.14
CA LEU A 400 15.82 -20.41 -8.01
C LEU A 400 15.71 -21.64 -8.92
N GLY A 401 15.73 -21.39 -10.23
CA GLY A 401 15.77 -22.39 -11.27
C GLY A 401 17.13 -23.05 -11.39
N LYS A 402 17.18 -24.25 -12.00
CA LYS A 402 18.43 -24.99 -12.22
C LYS A 402 19.38 -24.30 -13.19
N ASP A 403 18.85 -23.40 -14.01
CA ASP A 403 19.57 -22.57 -14.99
C ASP A 403 20.04 -21.23 -14.40
N GLY A 404 19.86 -21.01 -13.09
CA GLY A 404 20.22 -19.77 -12.40
C GLY A 404 19.20 -18.64 -12.55
N ARG A 405 18.11 -18.86 -13.30
CA ARG A 405 17.02 -17.89 -13.44
C ARG A 405 16.01 -18.02 -12.31
N VAL A 406 15.17 -17.01 -12.13
CA VAL A 406 14.16 -16.99 -11.06
C VAL A 406 12.80 -17.38 -11.58
N ASN A 407 12.23 -18.47 -11.08
CA ASN A 407 10.85 -18.84 -11.33
C ASN A 407 9.94 -18.02 -10.40
N MET A 408 9.01 -17.28 -10.99
CA MET A 408 8.00 -16.49 -10.29
C MET A 408 6.62 -17.11 -10.53
N GLU A 409 5.85 -17.27 -9.46
CA GLU A 409 4.46 -17.73 -9.48
C GLU A 409 3.57 -16.73 -8.74
N VAL A 410 2.44 -16.36 -9.34
CA VAL A 410 1.47 -15.42 -8.77
C VAL A 410 0.19 -16.17 -8.45
N ARG A 411 -0.26 -16.08 -7.20
CA ARG A 411 -1.52 -16.66 -6.73
C ARG A 411 -2.46 -15.59 -6.21
N ALA A 412 -3.73 -15.72 -6.55
CA ALA A 412 -4.79 -14.87 -6.06
C ALA A 412 -5.55 -15.55 -4.92
N TRP A 413 -5.82 -14.80 -3.86
CA TRP A 413 -6.52 -15.25 -2.67
C TRP A 413 -7.80 -14.44 -2.49
N PRO A 414 -8.96 -14.97 -2.94
CA PRO A 414 -10.22 -14.28 -2.72
C PRO A 414 -10.51 -14.17 -1.22
N ILE A 415 -11.03 -13.03 -0.79
CA ILE A 415 -11.50 -12.84 0.58
C ILE A 415 -13.02 -13.11 0.58
N PRO A 416 -13.51 -14.02 1.43
CA PRO A 416 -14.92 -14.38 1.43
C PRO A 416 -15.78 -13.20 1.85
N ARG A 417 -17.00 -13.14 1.30
CA ARG A 417 -18.00 -12.17 1.72
C ARG A 417 -18.60 -12.58 3.06
N PRO A 418 -19.11 -11.62 3.87
CA PRO A 418 -19.87 -11.96 5.06
C PRO A 418 -20.99 -12.96 4.75
N GLY A 419 -21.00 -14.10 5.43
CA GLY A 419 -21.98 -15.17 5.26
C GLY A 419 -21.62 -16.26 4.25
N GLU A 420 -20.51 -16.16 3.51
CA GLU A 420 -19.97 -17.28 2.75
C GLU A 420 -19.36 -18.32 3.72
N ALA A 421 -19.75 -19.59 3.57
CA ALA A 421 -19.43 -20.64 4.54
C ALA A 421 -18.01 -21.24 4.37
N ASP A 422 -17.43 -21.12 3.18
CA ASP A 422 -16.17 -21.75 2.83
C ASP A 422 -15.07 -20.70 2.59
N TRP A 423 -13.87 -20.98 3.11
CA TRP A 423 -12.68 -20.23 2.75
C TRP A 423 -12.24 -20.66 1.35
N PRO A 424 -12.25 -19.75 0.36
CA PRO A 424 -11.87 -20.11 -0.99
C PRO A 424 -10.39 -20.52 -1.02
N GLY A 425 -10.07 -21.48 -1.88
CA GLY A 425 -8.68 -21.78 -2.22
C GLY A 425 -8.01 -20.61 -2.95
N CYS A 426 -6.76 -20.81 -3.34
CA CYS A 426 -6.06 -19.89 -4.23
C CYS A 426 -6.03 -20.42 -5.66
N ASP A 427 -5.97 -19.49 -6.61
CA ASP A 427 -5.74 -19.80 -8.02
C ASP A 427 -4.35 -19.31 -8.41
N VAL A 428 -3.58 -20.15 -9.11
CA VAL A 428 -2.38 -19.68 -9.82
C VAL A 428 -2.88 -18.90 -11.04
N VAL A 429 -2.55 -17.61 -11.09
CA VAL A 429 -3.04 -16.71 -12.12
C VAL A 429 -1.96 -16.30 -13.12
N PHE A 430 -0.69 -16.46 -12.77
CA PHE A 430 0.42 -16.12 -13.65
C PHE A 430 1.72 -16.82 -13.22
N GLU A 431 2.54 -17.19 -14.20
CA GLU A 431 3.87 -17.77 -13.98
C GLU A 431 4.86 -17.16 -14.98
N LYS A 432 6.10 -16.90 -14.53
CA LYS A 432 7.16 -16.40 -15.41
C LYS A 432 8.54 -16.81 -14.93
N VAL A 433 9.44 -17.03 -15.87
CA VAL A 433 10.89 -17.13 -15.58
C VAL A 433 11.50 -15.75 -15.81
N LEU A 434 12.21 -15.25 -14.79
CA LEU A 434 12.84 -13.94 -14.78
C LEU A 434 14.35 -14.09 -14.95
N SER A 435 14.93 -13.24 -15.80
CA SER A 435 16.36 -13.20 -16.15
C SER A 435 17.08 -12.06 -15.44
#